data_AF-A0A8J4WWJ5-F1
#
_entry.id   AF-A0A8J4WWJ5-F1
#
_cell.length_a   1.000
_cell.length_b   1.000
_cell.length_c   1.000
_cell.angle_alpha   90.00
_cell.angle_beta   90.00
_cell.angle_gamma   90.00
#
_symmetry.space_group_name_H-M   'P 1'
#
loop_
_entity.id
_entity.type
_entity.pdbx_description
1 polymer ?
#
loop_
_entity_poly.entity_id
_entity_poly.type
_entity_poly.pdbx_seq_one_letter_code
_entity_poly.pdbx_strand_id
1 'polypeptide(L)'
;MEIFLCVGSDPVPPFNGPCNSEQKPMGLRQCRNVIGAWAMGATGLTLPKMAGIPIGGPDSSRNVVIEIHYNNPDKLVGEIDNSGIRFYVTANLRPHDAGIMELGLVYSSRNAIPPGQSEFNLRGYCDSSCTSLGLPSKGIFVFASQLHTHGTGKRVVTYHLRNGRRLPDLNRDDHYYPHFQEIRLLPQPVHVKRGDALVTQCTYDTSVSHQVTFGGLDHSNEMCLNYIFYYPQSKLELCKSEVSQPELDEFLLNHITSGEDITNVATVEDKFEAIDWKRHYMADTLSKFYSQATVEMHCNSSGGTRIFVSHLNLIA
;
A
#
# COMPACT_ATOMS: atom_id res chain seq x y z
N MET A 1 -6.32 -8.60 10.04
CA MET A 1 -5.50 -9.74 10.52
C MET A 1 -4.53 -10.10 9.43
N GLU A 2 -3.25 -10.23 9.77
CA GLU A 2 -2.20 -10.57 8.82
C GLU A 2 -1.32 -11.66 9.40
N ILE A 3 -0.77 -12.51 8.53
CA ILE A 3 0.16 -13.57 8.91
C ILE A 3 1.41 -13.40 8.08
N PHE A 4 2.53 -13.28 8.78
CA PHE A 4 3.85 -13.08 8.22
C PHE A 4 4.71 -14.32 8.44
N LEU A 5 5.40 -14.76 7.40
CA LEU A 5 6.52 -15.68 7.49
C LEU A 5 7.79 -14.88 7.79
N CYS A 6 8.58 -15.39 8.75
CA CYS A 6 9.83 -14.77 9.14
C CYS A 6 10.97 -15.11 8.16
N VAL A 7 12.08 -14.38 8.27
CA VAL A 7 13.32 -14.69 7.57
C VAL A 7 14.26 -15.40 8.54
N GLY A 8 14.91 -16.47 8.11
CA GLY A 8 15.83 -17.27 8.93
C GLY A 8 15.18 -18.49 9.58
N SER A 9 16.00 -19.52 9.84
CA SER A 9 15.59 -20.83 10.33
C SER A 9 15.65 -20.98 11.85
N ASP A 10 16.24 -20.02 12.55
CA ASP A 10 16.49 -20.12 13.98
C ASP A 10 15.18 -20.09 14.78
N PRO A 11 14.95 -21.05 15.70
CA PRO A 11 13.76 -21.03 16.55
C PRO A 11 13.73 -19.77 17.42
N VAL A 12 12.58 -19.10 17.46
CA VAL A 12 12.37 -17.92 18.30
C VAL A 12 11.37 -18.28 19.42
N PRO A 13 11.57 -17.80 20.67
CA PRO A 13 10.61 -18.04 21.74
C PRO A 13 9.19 -17.57 21.38
N PRO A 14 8.14 -18.30 21.80
CA PRO A 14 6.76 -17.89 21.56
C PRO A 14 6.46 -16.56 22.25
N PHE A 15 5.68 -15.71 21.59
CA PHE A 15 5.32 -14.39 22.10
C PHE A 15 3.84 -14.10 21.80
N ASN A 16 3.14 -13.57 22.79
CA ASN A 16 1.78 -13.05 22.65
C ASN A 16 1.70 -11.71 23.40
N GLY A 17 1.44 -10.63 22.68
CA GLY A 17 1.37 -9.29 23.22
C GLY A 17 1.35 -8.22 22.14
N PRO A 18 1.36 -6.92 22.53
CA PRO A 18 1.33 -5.81 21.59
C PRO A 18 2.51 -5.85 20.59
N CYS A 19 2.23 -5.54 19.32
CA CYS A 19 3.24 -5.56 18.24
C CYS A 19 4.45 -4.65 18.51
N ASN A 20 4.22 -3.53 19.22
CA ASN A 20 5.21 -2.52 19.59
C ASN A 20 5.87 -2.77 20.96
N SER A 21 5.58 -3.90 21.62
CA SER A 21 6.17 -4.22 22.91
C SER A 21 7.68 -4.37 22.81
N GLU A 22 8.43 -3.72 23.71
CA GLU A 22 9.88 -3.90 23.83
C GLU A 22 10.28 -5.35 24.12
N GLN A 23 9.36 -6.12 24.74
CA GLN A 23 9.54 -7.53 25.06
C GLN A 23 9.42 -8.44 23.84
N LYS A 24 8.96 -7.94 22.68
CA LYS A 24 8.86 -8.71 21.44
C LYS A 24 10.27 -9.20 21.03
N PRO A 25 10.49 -10.53 20.94
CA PRO A 25 11.79 -11.10 20.58
C PRO A 25 12.31 -10.53 19.25
N MET A 26 13.61 -10.23 19.18
CA MET A 26 14.21 -9.61 17.98
C MET A 26 13.98 -10.45 16.71
N GLY A 27 14.02 -11.78 16.81
CA GLY A 27 13.78 -12.68 15.68
C GLY A 27 12.37 -12.55 15.07
N LEU A 28 11.38 -12.08 15.82
CA LEU A 28 10.02 -11.84 15.31
C LEU A 28 9.81 -10.46 14.71
N ARG A 29 10.81 -9.55 14.80
CA ARG A 29 10.72 -8.18 14.25
C ARG A 29 11.01 -8.13 12.74
N GLN A 30 11.61 -9.19 12.19
CA GLN A 30 12.01 -9.26 10.78
C GLN A 30 11.00 -10.02 9.89
N CYS A 31 9.83 -10.38 10.43
CA CYS A 31 8.81 -11.10 9.68
C CYS A 31 8.01 -10.11 8.83
N ARG A 32 8.20 -10.18 7.51
CA ARG A 32 7.61 -9.24 6.54
C ARG A 32 6.91 -9.92 5.38
N ASN A 33 7.20 -11.20 5.11
CA ASN A 33 6.60 -11.92 3.99
C ASN A 33 5.15 -12.32 4.33
N VAL A 34 4.17 -11.65 3.73
CA VAL A 34 2.74 -11.90 4.00
C VAL A 34 2.32 -13.21 3.34
N ILE A 35 1.85 -14.17 4.15
CA ILE A 35 1.32 -15.46 3.69
C ILE A 35 -0.20 -15.58 3.83
N GLY A 36 -0.83 -14.63 4.53
CA GLY A 36 -2.28 -14.54 4.64
C GLY A 36 -2.69 -13.17 5.17
N ALA A 37 -3.78 -12.62 4.63
CA ALA A 37 -4.36 -11.36 5.06
C ALA A 37 -5.88 -11.47 5.07
N TRP A 38 -6.51 -10.78 6.01
CA TRP A 38 -7.96 -10.68 6.14
C TRP A 38 -8.32 -9.28 6.64
N ALA A 39 -9.32 -8.68 5.99
CA ALA A 39 -9.94 -7.42 6.38
C ALA A 39 -11.47 -7.58 6.44
N MET A 40 -12.16 -6.61 7.03
CA MET A 40 -13.61 -6.63 7.17
C MET A 40 -14.30 -6.80 5.80
N GLY A 41 -15.19 -7.79 5.70
CA GLY A 41 -15.89 -8.14 4.45
C GLY A 41 -15.19 -9.20 3.60
N ALA A 42 -13.91 -9.50 3.83
CA ALA A 42 -13.21 -10.54 3.09
C ALA A 42 -13.71 -11.95 3.45
N THR A 43 -13.93 -12.77 2.43
CA THR A 43 -14.13 -14.22 2.57
C THR A 43 -12.80 -14.95 2.35
N GLY A 44 -12.80 -16.29 2.39
CA GLY A 44 -11.60 -17.08 2.13
C GLY A 44 -11.09 -16.93 0.69
N LEU A 45 -9.78 -16.81 0.53
CA LEU A 45 -9.13 -16.78 -0.78
C LEU A 45 -8.76 -18.19 -1.25
N THR A 46 -9.27 -18.60 -2.41
CA THR A 46 -8.82 -19.83 -3.09
C THR A 46 -7.80 -19.47 -4.16
N LEU A 47 -6.55 -19.94 -4.00
CA LEU A 47 -5.50 -19.74 -4.99
C LEU A 47 -5.76 -20.54 -6.28
N PRO A 48 -5.33 -20.05 -7.45
CA PRO A 48 -5.49 -20.76 -8.71
C PRO A 48 -4.69 -22.05 -8.73
N LYS A 49 -5.13 -23.04 -9.54
CA LYS A 49 -4.44 -24.35 -9.68
C LYS A 49 -2.95 -24.25 -10.06
N MET A 50 -2.55 -23.13 -10.68
CA MET A 50 -1.18 -22.87 -11.13
C MET A 50 -0.25 -22.37 -10.02
N ALA A 51 -0.79 -21.92 -8.88
CA ALA A 51 0.01 -21.25 -7.85
C ALA A 51 -0.32 -21.70 -6.42
N GLY A 52 0.67 -21.67 -5.54
CA GLY A 52 0.53 -21.91 -4.10
C GLY A 52 1.50 -21.03 -3.32
N ILE A 53 1.23 -20.81 -2.03
CA ILE A 53 2.18 -20.13 -1.15
C ILE A 53 3.06 -21.22 -0.51
N PRO A 54 4.39 -21.24 -0.76
CA PRO A 54 5.26 -22.22 -0.15
C PRO A 54 5.37 -21.96 1.35
N ILE A 55 5.12 -23.00 2.15
CA ILE A 55 5.26 -22.97 3.61
C ILE A 55 6.02 -24.21 4.08
N GLY A 56 6.99 -24.02 4.97
CA GLY A 56 7.83 -25.13 5.44
C GLY A 56 8.91 -25.58 4.43
N GLY A 57 9.68 -26.59 4.83
CA GLY A 57 10.84 -27.09 4.09
C GLY A 57 12.18 -26.72 4.75
N PRO A 58 13.29 -27.35 4.33
CA PRO A 58 14.62 -27.20 4.96
C PRO A 58 15.13 -25.75 4.97
N ASP A 59 14.84 -25.00 3.91
CA ASP A 59 15.36 -23.63 3.70
C ASP A 59 14.33 -22.54 4.09
N SER A 60 13.21 -22.93 4.70
CA SER A 60 12.14 -22.01 5.09
C SER A 60 12.19 -21.66 6.58
N SER A 61 11.66 -20.49 6.94
CA SER A 61 11.47 -20.17 8.35
C SER A 61 10.41 -21.07 8.98
N ARG A 62 10.66 -21.46 10.24
CA ARG A 62 9.71 -22.19 11.07
C ARG A 62 8.85 -21.27 11.94
N ASN A 63 9.11 -19.96 11.86
CA ASN A 63 8.43 -18.96 12.67
C ASN A 63 7.43 -18.19 11.81
N VAL A 64 6.23 -18.02 12.34
CA VAL A 64 5.18 -17.17 11.79
C VAL A 64 4.72 -16.19 12.85
N VAL A 65 4.33 -15.00 12.42
CA VAL A 65 3.70 -13.99 13.28
C VAL A 65 2.30 -13.76 12.76
N ILE A 66 1.31 -13.85 13.66
CA ILE A 66 -0.03 -13.33 13.39
C ILE A 66 -0.15 -11.95 14.03
N GLU A 67 -0.62 -10.99 13.25
CA GLU A 67 -0.94 -9.65 13.68
C GLU A 67 -2.45 -9.43 13.61
N ILE A 68 -3.04 -9.01 14.72
CA ILE A 68 -4.48 -8.78 14.86
C ILE A 68 -4.70 -7.33 15.29
N HIS A 69 -5.46 -6.59 14.49
CA HIS A 69 -5.82 -5.20 14.77
C HIS A 69 -7.16 -5.20 15.50
N TYR A 70 -7.16 -4.81 16.77
CA TYR A 70 -8.37 -4.68 17.58
C TYR A 70 -8.83 -3.23 17.61
N ASN A 71 -10.10 -2.99 17.24
CA ASN A 71 -10.77 -1.73 17.49
C ASN A 71 -11.73 -1.91 18.67
N ASN A 72 -11.39 -1.35 19.84
CA ASN A 72 -12.18 -1.47 21.08
C ASN A 72 -12.64 -0.09 21.58
N PRO A 73 -13.58 0.57 20.88
CA PRO A 73 -14.03 1.92 21.22
C PRO A 73 -14.72 2.00 22.59
N ASP A 74 -15.44 0.94 22.97
CA ASP A 74 -16.17 0.86 24.25
C ASP A 74 -15.27 0.49 25.43
N LYS A 75 -13.96 0.29 25.19
CA LYS A 75 -12.95 -0.06 26.21
C LYS A 75 -13.37 -1.27 27.05
N LEU A 76 -13.92 -2.28 26.41
CA LEU A 76 -14.29 -3.55 27.05
C LEU A 76 -13.04 -4.15 27.72
N VAL A 77 -13.22 -4.70 28.92
CA VAL A 77 -12.14 -5.26 29.75
C VAL A 77 -12.42 -6.74 30.03
N GLY A 78 -11.39 -7.57 29.93
CA GLY A 78 -11.49 -9.00 30.27
C GLY A 78 -12.02 -9.90 29.15
N GLU A 79 -12.26 -9.35 27.95
CA GLU A 79 -12.61 -10.13 26.77
C GLU A 79 -11.46 -11.04 26.35
N ILE A 80 -11.77 -12.32 26.12
CA ILE A 80 -10.81 -13.34 25.68
C ILE A 80 -11.09 -13.69 24.22
N ASP A 81 -10.18 -13.30 23.34
CA ASP A 81 -10.25 -13.61 21.91
C ASP A 81 -9.42 -14.85 21.54
N ASN A 82 -9.92 -15.63 20.58
CA ASN A 82 -9.22 -16.78 19.98
C ASN A 82 -9.35 -16.73 18.43
N SER A 83 -9.27 -15.54 17.85
CA SER A 83 -9.39 -15.32 16.41
C SER A 83 -8.14 -15.77 15.66
N GLY A 84 -8.29 -16.06 14.37
CA GLY A 84 -7.18 -16.45 13.51
C GLY A 84 -7.60 -16.72 12.07
N ILE A 85 -6.67 -17.25 11.28
CA ILE A 85 -6.87 -17.62 9.88
C ILE A 85 -6.63 -19.13 9.72
N ARG A 86 -7.46 -19.78 8.90
CA ARG A 86 -7.32 -21.20 8.56
C ARG A 86 -6.65 -21.36 7.19
N PHE A 87 -5.53 -22.07 7.16
CA PHE A 87 -4.87 -22.48 5.92
C PHE A 87 -5.30 -23.88 5.50
N TYR A 88 -5.57 -24.06 4.20
CA TYR A 88 -5.75 -25.36 3.57
C TYR A 88 -4.50 -25.70 2.76
N VAL A 89 -3.80 -26.74 3.17
CA VAL A 89 -2.44 -27.05 2.68
C VAL A 89 -2.41 -28.35 1.89
N THR A 90 -1.42 -28.51 1.01
CA THR A 90 -1.18 -29.73 0.25
C THR A 90 0.32 -30.02 0.18
N ALA A 91 0.69 -31.30 0.17
CA ALA A 91 2.08 -31.73 -0.06
C ALA A 91 2.49 -31.66 -1.55
N ASN A 92 1.53 -31.52 -2.47
CA ASN A 92 1.82 -31.45 -3.90
C ASN A 92 2.10 -30.01 -4.31
N LEU A 93 3.37 -29.72 -4.65
CA LEU A 93 3.77 -28.40 -5.12
C LEU A 93 2.99 -28.01 -6.39
N ARG A 94 2.63 -26.73 -6.46
CA ARG A 94 2.03 -26.12 -7.64
C ARG A 94 3.13 -25.68 -8.61
N PRO A 95 2.80 -25.44 -9.90
CA PRO A 95 3.79 -25.00 -10.88
C PRO A 95 4.54 -23.72 -10.52
N HIS A 96 3.90 -22.81 -9.78
CA HIS A 96 4.46 -21.52 -9.40
C HIS A 96 4.22 -21.18 -7.93
N ASP A 97 5.17 -20.47 -7.33
CA ASP A 97 4.95 -19.80 -6.06
C ASP A 97 4.10 -18.55 -6.28
N ALA A 98 3.14 -18.32 -5.40
CA ALA A 98 2.33 -17.11 -5.36
C ALA A 98 3.04 -16.04 -4.52
N GLY A 99 2.98 -14.80 -4.98
CA GLY A 99 3.44 -13.63 -4.25
C GLY A 99 2.32 -12.62 -4.02
N ILE A 100 2.56 -11.72 -3.08
CA ILE A 100 1.74 -10.54 -2.82
C ILE A 100 2.62 -9.32 -3.08
N MET A 101 2.10 -8.32 -3.78
CA MET A 101 2.78 -7.04 -4.00
C MET A 101 1.85 -5.90 -3.67
N GLU A 102 2.36 -4.93 -2.92
CA GLU A 102 1.68 -3.71 -2.55
C GLU A 102 1.98 -2.60 -3.58
N LEU A 103 0.93 -2.09 -4.20
CA LEU A 103 0.96 -0.98 -5.14
C LEU A 103 0.31 0.27 -4.51
N GLY A 104 0.79 1.46 -4.85
CA GLY A 104 0.11 2.71 -4.51
C GLY A 104 1.01 3.76 -3.86
N LEU A 105 0.50 4.46 -2.85
CA LEU A 105 1.16 5.61 -2.23
C LEU A 105 1.87 5.25 -0.92
N VAL A 106 3.09 5.75 -0.75
CA VAL A 106 3.86 5.64 0.51
C VAL A 106 3.08 6.26 1.68
N TYR A 107 3.24 5.70 2.88
CA TYR A 107 2.60 6.20 4.10
C TYR A 107 3.35 7.46 4.58
N SER A 108 2.96 8.61 4.05
CA SER A 108 3.71 9.85 4.14
C SER A 108 2.76 11.03 4.03
N SER A 109 2.99 12.07 4.85
CA SER A 109 2.22 13.32 4.84
C SER A 109 2.31 14.09 3.53
N ARG A 110 3.29 13.76 2.68
CA ARG A 110 3.39 14.26 1.31
C ARG A 110 2.18 13.90 0.44
N ASN A 111 1.42 12.87 0.81
CA ASN A 111 0.22 12.41 0.14
C ASN A 111 -1.03 12.96 0.86
N ALA A 112 -1.17 14.29 0.92
CA ALA A 112 -2.21 14.96 1.67
C ALA A 112 -3.45 15.28 0.82
N ILE A 113 -4.61 15.32 1.49
CA ILE A 113 -5.91 15.63 0.91
C ILE A 113 -6.46 16.87 1.61
N PRO A 114 -6.76 17.96 0.88
CA PRO A 114 -7.36 19.15 1.46
C PRO A 114 -8.72 18.87 2.13
N PRO A 115 -9.12 19.66 3.15
CA PRO A 115 -10.47 19.57 3.71
C PRO A 115 -11.55 20.04 2.72
N GLY A 116 -12.79 19.62 2.95
CA GLY A 116 -13.96 20.11 2.23
C GLY A 116 -14.10 19.64 0.78
N GLN A 117 -13.36 18.62 0.34
CA GLN A 117 -13.38 18.16 -1.05
C GLN A 117 -14.39 17.04 -1.23
N SER A 118 -15.36 17.22 -2.13
CA SER A 118 -16.26 16.12 -2.50
C SER A 118 -15.56 15.05 -3.33
N GLU A 119 -14.58 15.42 -4.15
CA GLU A 119 -13.70 14.50 -4.86
C GLU A 119 -12.27 15.04 -4.87
N PHE A 120 -11.31 14.27 -4.40
CA PHE A 120 -9.89 14.55 -4.58
C PHE A 120 -9.16 13.28 -5.00
N ASN A 121 -8.34 13.36 -6.05
CA ASN A 121 -7.65 12.19 -6.60
C ASN A 121 -6.17 12.21 -6.23
N LEU A 122 -5.68 11.11 -5.70
CA LEU A 122 -4.24 10.84 -5.58
C LEU A 122 -3.86 9.60 -6.39
N ARG A 123 -2.61 9.57 -6.87
CA ARG A 123 -2.08 8.47 -7.69
C ARG A 123 -0.75 7.99 -7.18
N GLY A 124 -0.66 6.70 -6.90
CA GLY A 124 0.60 6.00 -6.69
C GLY A 124 1.03 5.25 -7.93
N TYR A 125 2.34 5.16 -8.13
CA TYR A 125 2.96 4.59 -9.31
C TYR A 125 3.89 3.44 -8.94
N CYS A 126 3.92 2.44 -9.82
CA CYS A 126 4.96 1.44 -9.94
C CYS A 126 5.54 1.59 -11.35
N ASP A 127 6.63 2.33 -11.50
CA ASP A 127 7.13 2.73 -12.81
C ASP A 127 7.75 1.57 -13.61
N SER A 128 7.98 1.80 -14.90
CA SER A 128 8.59 0.82 -15.80
C SER A 128 10.01 0.42 -15.37
N SER A 129 10.74 1.30 -14.70
CA SER A 129 12.08 0.99 -14.18
C SER A 129 12.02 -0.02 -13.05
N CYS A 130 11.04 0.13 -12.15
CA CYS A 130 10.82 -0.77 -11.04
C CYS A 130 10.42 -2.17 -11.52
N THR A 131 9.45 -2.26 -12.43
CA THR A 131 9.04 -3.56 -12.99
C THR A 131 10.12 -4.16 -13.89
N SER A 132 10.79 -3.32 -14.68
CA SER A 132 12.20 -3.40 -15.14
C SER A 132 13.07 -4.45 -14.47
N LEU A 133 13.29 -4.18 -13.19
CA LEU A 133 14.30 -4.78 -12.35
C LEU A 133 13.71 -5.83 -11.40
N GLY A 134 12.48 -5.59 -10.95
CA GLY A 134 11.80 -6.40 -9.94
C GLY A 134 11.07 -7.63 -10.50
N LEU A 135 10.59 -7.58 -11.74
CA LEU A 135 9.81 -8.67 -12.34
C LEU A 135 10.68 -9.68 -13.12
N PRO A 136 10.29 -10.97 -13.14
CA PRO A 136 10.94 -11.97 -13.98
C PRO A 136 10.82 -11.63 -15.48
N SER A 137 11.67 -12.25 -16.30
CA SER A 137 11.77 -11.95 -17.74
C SER A 137 10.45 -12.09 -18.51
N LYS A 138 9.60 -13.02 -18.10
CA LYS A 138 8.26 -13.26 -18.69
C LYS A 138 7.14 -12.45 -18.02
N GLY A 139 7.44 -11.65 -16.99
CA GLY A 139 6.44 -10.94 -16.20
C GLY A 139 5.67 -11.85 -15.25
N ILE A 140 4.56 -11.33 -14.72
CA ILE A 140 3.71 -11.98 -13.72
C ILE A 140 2.25 -12.00 -14.17
N PHE A 141 1.47 -12.91 -13.61
CA PHE A 141 0.03 -13.03 -13.78
C PHE A 141 -0.65 -12.70 -12.47
N VAL A 142 -1.34 -11.57 -12.42
CA VAL A 142 -2.12 -11.15 -11.26
C VAL A 142 -3.47 -11.85 -11.32
N PHE A 143 -3.83 -12.59 -10.29
CA PHE A 143 -5.07 -13.38 -10.25
C PHE A 143 -6.07 -12.88 -9.20
N ALA A 144 -5.63 -12.09 -8.22
CA ALA A 144 -6.52 -11.44 -7.26
C ALA A 144 -6.00 -10.05 -6.89
N SER A 145 -6.88 -9.22 -6.34
CA SER A 145 -6.56 -7.87 -5.90
C SER A 145 -7.44 -7.48 -4.71
N GLN A 146 -6.85 -6.77 -3.74
CA GLN A 146 -7.54 -6.16 -2.62
C GLN A 146 -7.22 -4.67 -2.59
N LEU A 147 -8.24 -3.85 -2.75
CA LEU A 147 -8.15 -2.38 -2.70
C LEU A 147 -8.23 -1.93 -1.25
N HIS A 148 -7.47 -0.90 -0.88
CA HIS A 148 -7.45 -0.41 0.49
C HIS A 148 -7.26 1.11 0.57
N THR A 149 -8.08 1.74 1.41
CA THR A 149 -8.01 3.14 1.87
C THR A 149 -8.52 3.19 3.31
N HIS A 150 -8.38 4.35 3.97
CA HIS A 150 -9.08 4.63 5.22
C HIS A 150 -10.43 5.31 4.94
N GLY A 151 -10.98 6.02 5.93
CA GLY A 151 -12.40 6.39 6.04
C GLY A 151 -12.95 7.33 4.97
N THR A 152 -12.11 8.07 4.25
CA THR A 152 -12.51 9.06 3.23
C THR A 152 -12.47 8.49 1.81
N GLY A 153 -11.90 7.31 1.58
CA GLY A 153 -11.82 6.70 0.25
C GLY A 153 -13.17 6.23 -0.26
N LYS A 154 -13.49 6.58 -1.52
CA LYS A 154 -14.77 6.24 -2.17
C LYS A 154 -14.63 5.52 -3.51
N ARG A 155 -13.48 5.64 -4.18
CA ARG A 155 -13.19 4.92 -5.43
C ARG A 155 -11.72 4.54 -5.49
N VAL A 156 -11.44 3.35 -6.03
CA VAL A 156 -10.07 2.91 -6.28
C VAL A 156 -10.00 2.22 -7.63
N VAL A 157 -8.99 2.55 -8.42
CA VAL A 157 -8.71 1.89 -9.70
C VAL A 157 -7.21 1.65 -9.84
N THR A 158 -6.86 0.45 -10.29
CA THR A 158 -5.50 0.12 -10.73
C THR A 158 -5.52 -0.27 -12.19
N TYR A 159 -4.64 0.33 -12.98
CA TYR A 159 -4.41 -0.01 -14.39
C TYR A 159 -2.92 -0.05 -14.67
N HIS A 160 -2.53 -0.63 -15.81
CA HIS A 160 -1.15 -0.61 -16.25
C HIS A 160 -0.99 0.09 -17.61
N LEU A 161 0.17 0.70 -17.77
CA LEU A 161 0.63 1.35 -18.98
C LEU A 161 1.68 0.45 -19.63
N ARG A 162 1.53 0.20 -20.92
CA ARG A 162 2.51 -0.52 -21.74
C ARG A 162 2.86 0.33 -22.94
N ASN A 163 4.12 0.75 -23.04
CA ASN A 163 4.61 1.65 -24.09
C ASN A 163 3.76 2.94 -24.19
N GLY A 164 3.49 3.59 -23.05
CA GLY A 164 2.68 4.81 -22.97
C GLY A 164 1.17 4.62 -23.14
N ARG A 165 0.69 3.40 -23.45
CA ARG A 165 -0.74 3.12 -23.63
C ARG A 165 -1.35 2.49 -22.39
N ARG A 166 -2.44 3.07 -21.90
CA ARG A 166 -3.29 2.46 -20.86
C ARG A 166 -3.97 1.19 -21.36
N LEU A 167 -3.79 0.12 -20.61
CA LEU A 167 -4.46 -1.17 -20.79
C LEU A 167 -5.72 -1.25 -19.90
N PRO A 168 -6.59 -2.26 -20.08
CA PRO A 168 -7.77 -2.43 -19.24
C PRO A 168 -7.44 -2.42 -17.75
N ASP A 169 -8.39 -1.93 -16.95
CA ASP A 169 -8.24 -1.85 -15.51
C ASP A 169 -7.96 -3.24 -14.93
N LEU A 170 -6.89 -3.35 -14.14
CA LEU A 170 -6.54 -4.55 -13.41
C LEU A 170 -7.60 -4.84 -12.34
N ASN A 171 -7.98 -3.79 -11.61
CA ASN A 171 -9.11 -3.80 -10.69
C ASN A 171 -9.71 -2.40 -10.60
N ARG A 172 -11.02 -2.31 -10.39
CA ARG A 172 -11.74 -1.06 -10.27
C ARG A 172 -12.94 -1.22 -9.35
N ASP A 173 -13.11 -0.27 -8.45
CA ASP A 173 -14.31 -0.12 -7.65
C ASP A 173 -14.71 1.36 -7.60
N ASP A 174 -15.81 1.69 -8.29
CA ASP A 174 -16.39 3.04 -8.29
C ASP A 174 -17.32 3.28 -7.10
N HIS A 175 -17.60 2.25 -6.29
CA HIS A 175 -18.45 2.29 -5.10
C HIS A 175 -17.71 1.66 -3.90
N TYR A 176 -16.39 1.88 -3.85
CA TYR A 176 -15.55 1.35 -2.80
C TYR A 176 -16.03 1.85 -1.44
N TYR A 177 -16.08 0.97 -0.46
CA TYR A 177 -16.45 1.30 0.91
C TYR A 177 -15.37 0.82 1.88
N PRO A 178 -14.77 1.70 2.70
CA PRO A 178 -13.65 1.32 3.59
C PRO A 178 -13.99 0.23 4.60
N HIS A 179 -15.26 -0.04 4.91
CA HIS A 179 -15.65 -1.14 5.80
C HIS A 179 -15.96 -2.45 5.06
N PHE A 180 -15.78 -2.50 3.74
CA PHE A 180 -15.97 -3.69 2.91
C PHE A 180 -14.76 -3.90 1.98
N GLN A 181 -13.69 -4.50 2.51
CA GLN A 181 -12.40 -4.66 1.87
C GLN A 181 -12.10 -6.12 1.53
N GLU A 182 -12.84 -6.67 0.58
CA GLU A 182 -12.67 -8.06 0.14
C GLU A 182 -11.45 -8.26 -0.77
N ILE A 183 -10.89 -9.47 -0.74
CA ILE A 183 -9.93 -9.91 -1.76
C ILE A 183 -10.73 -10.44 -2.95
N ARG A 184 -10.67 -9.76 -4.10
CA ARG A 184 -11.40 -10.16 -5.31
C ARG A 184 -10.54 -11.02 -6.21
N LEU A 185 -11.05 -12.18 -6.59
CA LEU A 185 -10.50 -12.93 -7.73
C LEU A 185 -10.79 -12.15 -9.02
N LEU A 186 -9.77 -11.97 -9.84
CA LEU A 186 -9.95 -11.37 -11.16
C LEU A 186 -10.64 -12.40 -12.08
N PRO A 187 -11.56 -11.97 -12.97
CA PRO A 187 -12.24 -12.88 -13.89
C PRO A 187 -11.26 -13.71 -14.76
N GLN A 188 -10.13 -13.10 -15.09
CA GLN A 188 -8.99 -13.72 -15.77
C GLN A 188 -7.70 -13.17 -15.18
N PRO A 189 -6.63 -13.98 -15.08
CA PRO A 189 -5.34 -13.47 -14.66
C PRO A 189 -4.80 -12.39 -15.62
N VAL A 190 -4.36 -11.26 -15.09
CA VAL A 190 -3.83 -10.13 -15.85
C VAL A 190 -2.32 -10.26 -16.00
N HIS A 191 -1.83 -10.26 -17.25
CA HIS A 191 -0.40 -10.37 -17.54
C HIS A 191 0.31 -9.01 -17.48
N VAL A 192 1.04 -8.78 -16.39
CA VAL A 192 1.93 -7.63 -16.22
C VAL A 192 3.33 -8.02 -16.70
N LYS A 193 3.80 -7.34 -17.73
CA LYS A 193 5.11 -7.59 -18.32
C LYS A 193 6.18 -6.75 -17.63
N ARG A 194 7.40 -7.26 -17.68
CA ARG A 194 8.59 -6.50 -17.32
C ARG A 194 8.66 -5.23 -18.20
N GLY A 195 8.75 -4.06 -17.56
CA GLY A 195 8.73 -2.75 -18.24
C GLY A 195 7.36 -2.09 -18.39
N ASP A 196 6.28 -2.74 -17.96
CA ASP A 196 5.00 -2.05 -17.78
C ASP A 196 5.05 -1.13 -16.55
N ALA A 197 4.29 -0.04 -16.54
CA ALA A 197 4.05 0.74 -15.32
C ALA A 197 2.66 0.40 -14.77
N LEU A 198 2.49 0.30 -13.45
CA LEU A 198 1.16 0.21 -12.80
C LEU A 198 0.84 1.54 -12.13
N VAL A 199 -0.42 1.95 -12.20
CA VAL A 199 -0.94 3.17 -11.58
C VAL A 199 -2.13 2.78 -10.72
N THR A 200 -2.09 3.13 -9.44
CA THR A 200 -3.23 3.02 -8.52
C THR A 200 -3.73 4.42 -8.19
N GLN A 201 -4.96 4.73 -8.58
CA GLN A 201 -5.62 5.99 -8.28
C GLN A 201 -6.69 5.76 -7.22
N CYS A 202 -6.69 6.59 -6.18
CA CYS A 202 -7.74 6.63 -5.17
C CYS A 202 -8.45 7.98 -5.24
N THR A 203 -9.78 7.95 -5.09
CA THR A 203 -10.62 9.14 -4.97
C THR A 203 -11.16 9.22 -3.56
N TYR A 204 -11.02 10.40 -2.95
CA TYR A 204 -11.41 10.68 -1.57
C TYR A 204 -12.56 11.69 -1.50
N ASP A 205 -13.34 11.61 -0.42
CA ASP A 205 -14.35 12.57 -0.02
C ASP A 205 -14.04 13.08 1.40
N THR A 206 -13.55 14.31 1.48
CA THR A 206 -13.25 15.04 2.71
C THR A 206 -14.25 16.17 2.95
N SER A 207 -15.46 16.11 2.35
CA SER A 207 -16.49 17.17 2.46
C SER A 207 -16.87 17.52 3.90
N VAL A 208 -16.77 16.55 4.81
CA VAL A 208 -17.04 16.71 6.26
C VAL A 208 -15.80 17.00 7.09
N SER A 209 -14.60 16.92 6.51
CA SER A 209 -13.34 17.18 7.21
C SER A 209 -13.05 18.68 7.27
N HIS A 210 -12.64 19.15 8.46
CA HIS A 210 -12.24 20.55 8.68
C HIS A 210 -10.72 20.77 8.64
N GLN A 211 -9.94 19.69 8.60
CA GLN A 211 -8.48 19.69 8.59
C GLN A 211 -7.96 18.89 7.40
N VAL A 212 -6.70 19.14 7.02
CA VAL A 212 -6.00 18.34 6.02
C VAL A 212 -5.94 16.89 6.48
N THR A 213 -6.26 15.96 5.57
CA THR A 213 -6.12 14.52 5.83
C THR A 213 -4.79 14.06 5.25
N PHE A 214 -3.84 13.72 6.11
CA PHE A 214 -2.51 13.29 5.71
C PHE A 214 -2.46 11.81 5.33
N GLY A 215 -1.52 11.42 4.47
CA GLY A 215 -1.18 10.01 4.25
C GLY A 215 -0.40 9.44 5.43
N GLY A 216 -0.75 8.24 5.91
CA GLY A 216 -0.12 7.68 7.11
C GLY A 216 -0.74 6.37 7.61
N LEU A 217 -0.22 5.87 8.73
CA LEU A 217 -0.65 4.61 9.34
C LEU A 217 -1.85 4.77 10.27
N ASP A 218 -2.07 5.97 10.83
CA ASP A 218 -3.14 6.18 11.79
C ASP A 218 -4.52 6.14 11.13
N HIS A 219 -5.53 5.73 11.89
CA HIS A 219 -6.91 5.65 11.43
C HIS A 219 -7.50 7.00 10.96
N SER A 220 -6.96 8.12 11.46
CA SER A 220 -7.33 9.48 11.04
C SER A 220 -6.53 9.98 9.84
N ASN A 221 -5.47 9.27 9.44
CA ASN A 221 -4.77 9.48 8.18
C ASN A 221 -5.47 8.71 7.05
N GLU A 222 -4.90 8.79 5.85
CA GLU A 222 -5.34 8.07 4.67
C GLU A 222 -4.28 7.16 4.05
N MET A 223 -4.76 6.23 3.24
CA MET A 223 -3.94 5.34 2.42
C MET A 223 -4.51 5.22 1.01
N CYS A 224 -3.64 4.90 0.04
CA CYS A 224 -4.04 4.53 -1.32
C CYS A 224 -3.31 3.28 -1.76
N LEU A 225 -3.90 2.10 -1.59
CA LEU A 225 -3.24 0.83 -1.83
C LEU A 225 -4.04 -0.11 -2.74
N ASN A 226 -3.30 -0.98 -3.42
CA ASN A 226 -3.80 -2.21 -4.00
C ASN A 226 -2.81 -3.34 -3.71
N TYR A 227 -3.25 -4.34 -2.95
CA TYR A 227 -2.54 -5.60 -2.78
C TYR A 227 -2.89 -6.53 -3.93
N ILE A 228 -1.93 -6.78 -4.82
CA ILE A 228 -2.09 -7.73 -5.92
C ILE A 228 -1.52 -9.10 -5.54
N PHE A 229 -2.27 -10.14 -5.86
CA PHE A 229 -1.87 -11.53 -5.67
C PHE A 229 -1.49 -12.10 -7.04
N TYR A 230 -0.27 -12.62 -7.17
CA TYR A 230 0.30 -12.93 -8.47
C TYR A 230 1.17 -14.19 -8.48
N TYR A 231 1.49 -14.68 -9.67
CA TYR A 231 2.52 -15.70 -9.89
C TYR A 231 3.26 -15.47 -11.22
N PRO A 232 4.50 -15.97 -11.39
CA PRO A 232 5.34 -16.53 -10.33
C PRO A 232 5.83 -15.44 -9.37
N GLN A 233 6.09 -15.82 -8.12
CA GLN A 233 6.63 -14.92 -7.09
C GLN A 233 7.90 -14.22 -7.59
N SER A 234 8.00 -12.92 -7.32
CA SER A 234 9.16 -12.09 -7.63
C SER A 234 9.76 -11.54 -6.35
N LYS A 235 10.94 -10.92 -6.46
CA LYS A 235 11.56 -10.25 -5.31
C LYS A 235 10.89 -8.90 -5.00
N LEU A 236 10.11 -8.34 -5.90
CA LEU A 236 9.42 -7.05 -5.71
C LEU A 236 8.15 -7.28 -4.87
N GLU A 237 8.11 -6.67 -3.69
CA GLU A 237 6.95 -6.72 -2.80
C GLU A 237 6.31 -5.35 -2.61
N LEU A 238 7.11 -4.30 -2.49
CA LEU A 238 6.59 -2.94 -2.36
C LEU A 238 6.97 -2.15 -3.60
N CYS A 239 5.96 -1.74 -4.36
CA CYS A 239 6.12 -0.89 -5.53
C CYS A 239 5.21 0.33 -5.40
N LYS A 240 5.73 1.34 -4.69
CA LYS A 240 4.97 2.53 -4.29
C LYS A 240 5.70 3.79 -4.71
N SER A 241 4.99 4.90 -4.68
CA SER A 241 5.58 6.21 -4.93
C SER A 241 5.02 7.26 -3.98
N GLU A 242 5.70 8.40 -3.95
CA GLU A 242 5.22 9.65 -3.37
C GLU A 242 5.81 10.81 -4.17
N VAL A 243 5.30 12.02 -3.96
CA VAL A 243 5.86 13.21 -4.62
C VAL A 243 7.26 13.54 -4.08
N SER A 244 8.09 14.11 -4.95
CA SER A 244 9.39 14.71 -4.64
C SER A 244 9.26 15.70 -3.49
N GLN A 245 10.00 15.47 -2.39
CA GLN A 245 9.96 16.37 -1.24
C GLN A 245 10.42 17.79 -1.57
N PRO A 246 11.53 18.02 -2.30
CA PRO A 246 11.95 19.38 -2.67
C PRO A 246 10.90 20.14 -3.50
N GLU A 247 10.25 19.48 -4.47
CA GLU A 247 9.21 20.12 -5.29
C GLU A 247 7.96 20.43 -4.47
N LEU A 248 7.57 19.53 -3.55
CA LEU A 248 6.45 19.77 -2.65
C LEU A 248 6.75 20.92 -1.69
N ASP A 249 7.95 20.97 -1.12
CA ASP A 249 8.36 22.03 -0.22
C ASP A 249 8.32 23.41 -0.92
N GLU A 250 8.84 23.50 -2.14
CA GLU A 250 8.75 24.72 -2.96
C GLU A 250 7.29 25.09 -3.25
N PHE A 251 6.47 24.12 -3.65
CA PHE A 251 5.05 24.33 -3.89
C PHE A 251 4.36 24.91 -2.66
N LEU A 252 4.53 24.28 -1.49
CA LEU A 252 3.84 24.68 -0.27
C LEU A 252 4.29 26.07 0.19
N LEU A 253 5.60 26.33 0.23
CA LEU A 253 6.15 27.63 0.65
C LEU A 253 5.63 28.79 -0.21
N ASN A 254 5.40 28.56 -1.50
CA ASN A 254 4.82 29.56 -2.42
C ASN A 254 3.33 29.84 -2.18
N HIS A 255 2.64 29.03 -1.39
CA HIS A 255 1.19 29.11 -1.17
C HIS A 255 0.77 29.30 0.30
N ILE A 256 1.73 29.39 1.24
CA ILE A 256 1.47 29.74 2.63
C ILE A 256 0.77 31.10 2.74
N THR A 257 -0.17 31.21 3.67
CA THR A 257 -0.98 32.42 3.85
C THR A 257 -0.14 33.58 4.39
N SER A 258 -0.25 34.76 3.77
CA SER A 258 0.47 35.97 4.20
C SER A 258 0.12 36.32 5.65
N GLY A 259 1.11 36.36 6.54
CA GLY A 259 0.95 36.66 7.96
C GLY A 259 1.41 35.52 8.90
N GLU A 260 1.66 34.33 8.37
CA GLU A 260 2.31 33.26 9.14
C GLU A 260 3.82 33.42 9.18
N ASP A 261 4.40 33.16 10.35
CA ASP A 261 5.86 33.21 10.52
C ASP A 261 6.48 31.95 9.92
N ILE A 262 7.00 32.08 8.69
CA ILE A 262 7.64 31.01 7.91
C ILE A 262 8.77 30.33 8.72
N THR A 263 9.34 31.00 9.73
CA THR A 263 10.37 30.42 10.60
C THR A 263 9.87 29.26 11.47
N ASN A 264 8.56 29.15 11.73
CA ASN A 264 7.95 28.07 12.51
C ASN A 264 7.40 26.92 11.65
N VAL A 265 7.54 26.98 10.33
CA VAL A 265 6.96 26.00 9.39
C VAL A 265 8.03 24.99 8.98
N ALA A 266 8.32 24.02 9.87
CA ALA A 266 9.46 23.12 9.73
C ALA A 266 9.10 21.81 8.99
N THR A 267 7.93 21.25 9.27
CA THR A 267 7.50 19.96 8.72
C THR A 267 6.59 20.12 7.49
N VAL A 268 6.35 19.03 6.76
CA VAL A 268 5.42 19.04 5.62
C VAL A 268 4.00 19.32 6.11
N GLU A 269 3.65 18.74 7.25
CA GLU A 269 2.39 18.90 7.95
C GLU A 269 2.15 20.37 8.31
N ASP A 270 3.13 21.03 8.97
CA ASP A 270 3.03 22.45 9.30
C ASP A 270 2.77 23.30 8.04
N LYS A 271 3.46 23.00 6.94
CA LYS A 271 3.30 23.72 5.65
C LYS A 271 1.91 23.52 5.04
N PHE A 272 1.33 22.33 5.18
CA PHE A 272 -0.04 22.08 4.73
C PHE A 272 -1.07 22.80 5.62
N GLU A 273 -0.86 22.82 6.93
CA GLU A 273 -1.75 23.49 7.89
C GLU A 273 -1.73 25.01 7.75
N ALA A 274 -0.60 25.56 7.30
CA ALA A 274 -0.36 26.98 7.00
C ALA A 274 -1.12 27.54 5.77
N ILE A 275 -1.71 26.65 4.95
CA ILE A 275 -2.41 27.04 3.72
C ILE A 275 -3.89 27.30 4.00
N ASP A 276 -4.39 28.43 3.51
CA ASP A 276 -5.82 28.75 3.52
C ASP A 276 -6.60 27.94 2.47
N TRP A 277 -7.02 26.73 2.86
CA TRP A 277 -7.81 25.82 2.03
C TRP A 277 -9.24 26.31 1.73
N LYS A 278 -9.72 27.40 2.34
CA LYS A 278 -11.05 27.97 2.03
C LYS A 278 -11.06 28.66 0.67
N ARG A 279 -9.88 28.96 0.11
CA ARG A 279 -9.74 29.49 -1.24
C ARG A 279 -10.13 28.42 -2.25
N HIS A 280 -11.23 28.65 -2.96
CA HIS A 280 -11.84 27.69 -3.89
C HIS A 280 -10.89 27.07 -4.93
N TYR A 281 -9.80 27.75 -5.30
CA TYR A 281 -8.84 27.27 -6.29
C TYR A 281 -7.68 26.44 -5.71
N MET A 282 -7.46 26.45 -4.38
CA MET A 282 -6.24 25.88 -3.79
C MET A 282 -6.19 24.35 -3.90
N ALA A 283 -7.32 23.68 -3.71
CA ALA A 283 -7.39 22.23 -3.90
C ALA A 283 -7.12 21.82 -5.36
N ASP A 284 -7.67 22.56 -6.33
CA ASP A 284 -7.40 22.32 -7.76
C ASP A 284 -5.92 22.56 -8.10
N THR A 285 -5.31 23.59 -7.52
CA THR A 285 -3.88 23.88 -7.69
C THR A 285 -3.00 22.76 -7.15
N LEU A 286 -3.30 22.23 -5.95
CA LEU A 286 -2.60 21.07 -5.38
C LEU A 286 -2.82 19.81 -6.24
N SER A 287 -4.04 19.59 -6.73
CA SER A 287 -4.35 18.45 -7.60
C SER A 287 -3.53 18.49 -8.90
N LYS A 288 -3.40 19.67 -9.52
CA LYS A 288 -2.55 19.89 -10.69
C LYS A 288 -1.08 19.64 -10.38
N PHE A 289 -0.59 20.15 -9.24
CA PHE A 289 0.77 19.88 -8.78
C PHE A 289 1.04 18.37 -8.68
N TYR A 290 0.21 17.61 -7.97
CA TYR A 290 0.38 16.15 -7.87
C TYR A 290 0.33 15.42 -9.21
N SER A 291 -0.36 15.96 -10.20
CA SER A 291 -0.42 15.35 -11.54
C SER A 291 0.81 15.58 -12.40
N GLN A 292 1.67 16.54 -12.05
CA GLN A 292 2.82 17.00 -12.83
C GLN A 292 4.16 16.81 -12.11
N ALA A 293 4.14 16.76 -10.78
CA ALA A 293 5.33 16.68 -9.97
C ALA A 293 6.10 15.36 -10.19
N THR A 294 7.42 15.44 -10.01
CA THR A 294 8.28 14.26 -10.04
C THR A 294 7.95 13.34 -8.87
N VAL A 295 8.01 12.02 -9.09
CA VAL A 295 7.73 11.02 -8.05
C VAL A 295 9.00 10.31 -7.59
N GLU A 296 9.10 10.09 -6.29
CA GLU A 296 10.11 9.25 -5.66
C GLU A 296 9.62 7.80 -5.64
N MET A 297 10.38 6.90 -6.29
CA MET A 297 10.02 5.49 -6.42
C MET A 297 10.56 4.64 -5.25
N HIS A 298 9.66 3.94 -4.57
CA HIS A 298 9.95 2.96 -3.52
C HIS A 298 9.76 1.55 -4.08
N CYS A 299 10.87 0.97 -4.52
CA CYS A 299 10.97 -0.37 -5.08
C CYS A 299 11.68 -1.27 -4.09
N ASN A 300 10.95 -1.95 -3.20
CA ASN A 300 11.58 -2.72 -2.12
C ASN A 300 11.31 -4.22 -2.27
N SER A 301 12.31 -5.00 -1.87
CA SER A 301 12.20 -6.44 -1.79
C SER A 301 11.61 -6.93 -0.49
N SER A 302 11.32 -8.24 -0.41
CA SER A 302 10.85 -8.91 0.81
C SER A 302 11.75 -8.72 2.03
N GLY A 303 13.04 -8.49 1.81
CA GLY A 303 14.01 -8.19 2.87
C GLY A 303 13.98 -6.74 3.36
N GLY A 304 13.07 -5.90 2.83
CA GLY A 304 13.03 -4.47 3.11
C GLY A 304 14.16 -3.67 2.43
N THR A 305 14.91 -4.28 1.52
CA THR A 305 16.01 -3.64 0.80
C THR A 305 15.53 -3.05 -0.52
N ARG A 306 16.00 -1.85 -0.86
CA ARG A 306 15.67 -1.19 -2.13
C ARG A 306 16.29 -1.97 -3.30
N ILE A 307 15.47 -2.29 -4.28
CA ILE A 307 15.87 -2.81 -5.58
C ILE A 307 16.40 -1.60 -6.36
N PHE A 308 17.72 -1.51 -6.51
CA PHE A 308 18.40 -0.31 -7.02
C PHE A 308 17.89 0.11 -8.41
N VAL A 309 17.13 1.22 -8.42
CA VAL A 309 16.84 2.05 -9.60
C VAL A 309 17.85 3.20 -9.60
N SER A 310 18.66 3.34 -10.64
CA SER A 310 19.49 4.55 -10.81
C SER A 310 18.60 5.70 -11.32
N HIS A 311 18.30 6.64 -10.42
CA HIS A 311 17.87 8.04 -10.58
C HIS A 311 16.73 8.43 -11.56
N LEU A 312 15.74 9.14 -10.98
CA LEU A 312 14.90 10.24 -11.53
C LEU A 312 14.54 10.15 -13.04
N ASN A 313 13.36 9.60 -13.33
CA ASN A 313 12.71 9.79 -14.63
C ASN A 313 11.68 10.93 -14.52
N LEU A 314 11.87 11.97 -15.34
CA LEU A 314 10.83 12.93 -15.68
C LEU A 314 9.69 12.18 -16.38
N ILE A 315 8.46 12.37 -15.90
CA ILE A 315 7.26 11.87 -16.57
C ILE A 315 7.12 12.65 -17.88
N ALA A 316 7.22 11.97 -19.02
CA ALA A 316 6.87 12.47 -20.34
C ALA A 316 5.48 11.96 -20.75
#